data_AF-A0AAU0KJP6-F1
#
_entry.id   AF-A0AAU0KJP6-F1
#
_cell.length_a   1.000
_cell.length_b   1.000
_cell.length_c   1.000
_cell.angle_alpha   90.00
_cell.angle_beta   90.00
_cell.angle_gamma   90.00
#
_symmetry.space_group_name_H-M   'P 1'
#
loop_
_entity.id
_entity.type
_entity.pdbx_description
1 polymer ?
#
loop_
_entity_poly.entity_id
_entity_poly.type
_entity_poly.pdbx_seq_one_letter_code
_entity_poly.pdbx_strand_id
1 'polypeptide(L)'
;MNTHHCYTLRNLILAAVLTIGFASSALAQERAYLVDLNSKEAINLGTLGGDRSYANAINDAGQVAGYSGTANGQTYAFITGRDGIGITDLGSLGGDYSVAFGINGTGQVAGWSATAIGGTHAFITGPNGAGMTDVGSLSTLSGGHSEAYGINDAGQVAGESYTDNGQTHAFITGPNG
;
A
#
# COMPACT_ATOMS: atom_id res chain seq x y z
N MET A 1 31.32 -24.34 14.72
CA MET A 1 29.99 -24.97 14.83
C MET A 1 29.02 -24.04 14.10
N ASN A 2 28.55 -24.46 12.93
CA ASN A 2 27.64 -23.67 12.09
C ASN A 2 26.27 -23.60 12.77
N THR A 3 25.82 -22.39 13.08
CA THR A 3 24.42 -22.16 13.44
C THR A 3 23.60 -22.16 12.16
N HIS A 4 22.96 -23.30 11.90
CA HIS A 4 21.87 -23.39 10.95
C HIS A 4 20.83 -22.34 11.32
N HIS A 5 20.71 -21.29 10.51
CA HIS A 5 19.54 -20.42 10.52
C HIS A 5 18.38 -21.28 10.02
N CYS A 6 17.66 -21.86 10.97
CA CYS A 6 16.44 -22.60 10.71
C CYS A 6 15.42 -21.59 10.18
N TYR A 7 15.09 -21.65 8.90
CA TYR A 7 13.99 -20.90 8.30
C TYR A 7 12.69 -21.47 8.86
N THR A 8 12.25 -20.99 10.01
CA THR A 8 10.89 -21.23 10.49
C THR A 8 9.96 -20.46 9.57
N LEU A 9 9.12 -21.17 8.81
CA LEU A 9 8.02 -20.58 8.04
C LEU A 9 7.18 -19.71 8.98
N ARG A 10 7.27 -18.38 8.86
CA ARG A 10 6.45 -17.43 9.64
C ARG A 10 5.10 -17.29 8.96
N ASN A 11 4.04 -17.72 9.64
CA ASN A 11 2.68 -17.51 9.17
C ASN A 11 2.27 -16.08 9.53
N LEU A 12 2.46 -15.14 8.60
CA LEU A 12 2.14 -13.74 8.76
C LEU A 12 0.74 -13.42 8.24
N ILE A 13 -0.06 -12.68 9.02
CA ILE A 13 -1.34 -12.12 8.56
C ILE A 13 -1.44 -10.63 8.85
N LEU A 14 -2.20 -9.92 8.01
CA LEU A 14 -2.63 -8.54 8.26
C LEU A 14 -3.79 -8.52 9.24
N ALA A 15 -3.72 -7.65 10.24
CA ALA A 15 -4.85 -7.37 11.12
C ALA A 15 -5.03 -5.86 11.27
N ALA A 16 -6.26 -5.39 11.06
CA ALA A 16 -6.70 -4.06 11.46
C ALA A 16 -7.45 -4.18 12.80
N VAL A 17 -6.92 -3.48 13.81
CA VAL A 17 -7.47 -3.30 15.18
C VAL A 17 -7.49 -4.55 16.08
N LEU A 18 -6.61 -4.54 17.10
CA LEU A 18 -6.78 -5.27 18.36
C LEU A 18 -6.75 -4.26 19.51
N THR A 19 -7.91 -3.85 20.01
CA THR A 19 -8.00 -3.05 21.25
C THR A 19 -7.76 -3.95 22.46
N ILE A 20 -6.50 -4.13 22.86
CA ILE A 20 -6.22 -4.66 24.21
C ILE A 20 -6.14 -3.49 25.19
N GLY A 21 -7.22 -3.26 25.94
CA GLY A 21 -7.18 -2.50 27.19
C GLY A 21 -7.78 -1.08 27.13
N PHE A 22 -8.73 -0.84 28.02
CA PHE A 22 -9.50 0.39 28.21
C PHE A 22 -8.63 1.63 28.45
N ALA A 23 -8.74 2.64 27.58
CA ALA A 23 -8.51 4.04 27.93
C ALA A 23 -9.39 4.94 27.06
N SER A 24 -9.95 5.97 27.69
CA SER A 24 -10.89 6.98 27.21
C SER A 24 -10.71 7.47 25.76
N SER A 25 -11.83 7.56 25.06
CA SER A 25 -12.04 7.93 23.66
C SER A 25 -11.75 9.41 23.32
N ALA A 26 -10.51 9.88 23.51
CA ALA A 26 -10.09 11.19 23.00
C ALA A 26 -8.83 11.16 22.10
N LEU A 27 -8.13 10.03 21.99
CA LEU A 27 -6.91 9.86 21.16
C LEU A 27 -6.80 8.41 20.64
N ALA A 28 -7.86 7.84 20.07
CA ALA A 28 -7.81 6.49 19.51
C ALA A 28 -6.90 6.48 18.27
N GLN A 29 -5.64 6.09 18.42
CA GLN A 29 -4.75 5.85 17.30
C GLN A 29 -5.09 4.50 16.67
N GLU A 30 -5.41 4.50 15.38
CA GLU A 30 -5.64 3.28 14.60
C GLU A 30 -4.32 2.82 13.99
N ARG A 31 -3.85 1.62 14.32
CA ARG A 31 -2.55 1.15 13.86
C ARG A 31 -2.69 -0.13 13.07
N ALA A 32 -1.92 -0.23 11.98
CA ALA A 32 -1.71 -1.47 11.27
C ALA A 32 -0.71 -2.37 12.00
N TYR A 33 -1.00 -3.67 12.02
CA TYR A 33 -0.14 -4.68 12.63
C TYR A 33 0.14 -5.81 11.66
N LEU A 34 1.34 -6.35 11.77
CA LEU A 34 1.75 -7.61 11.15
C LEU A 34 1.82 -8.67 12.26
N VAL A 35 1.04 -9.75 12.16
CA VAL A 35 0.95 -10.76 13.21
C VAL A 35 1.66 -12.05 12.78
N ASP A 36 2.65 -12.49 13.56
CA ASP A 36 3.25 -13.82 13.43
C ASP A 36 2.42 -14.83 14.22
N LEU A 37 1.73 -15.73 13.53
CA LEU A 37 0.83 -16.70 14.15
C LEU A 37 1.57 -17.80 14.94
N ASN A 38 2.86 -18.02 14.69
CA ASN A 38 3.64 -19.01 15.42
C ASN A 38 4.03 -18.50 16.80
N SER A 39 4.54 -17.26 16.86
CA SER A 39 4.90 -16.61 18.13
C SER A 39 3.71 -15.91 18.79
N LYS A 40 2.63 -15.67 18.05
CA LYS A 40 1.48 -14.82 18.42
C LYS A 40 1.90 -13.38 18.75
N GLU A 41 3.03 -12.94 18.20
CA GLU A 41 3.50 -11.57 18.36
C GLU A 41 2.91 -10.67 17.27
N ALA A 42 2.46 -9.49 17.69
CA ALA A 42 1.99 -8.45 16.79
C ALA A 42 3.07 -7.37 16.65
N ILE A 43 3.56 -7.17 15.43
CA ILE A 43 4.50 -6.13 15.06
C ILE A 43 3.68 -4.89 14.71
N ASN A 44 3.89 -3.81 15.46
CA ASN A 44 3.31 -2.52 15.14
C ASN A 44 4.05 -1.89 13.96
N LEU A 45 3.34 -1.54 12.88
CA LEU A 45 3.96 -0.97 11.69
C LEU A 45 4.23 0.54 11.81
N GLY A 46 3.60 1.21 12.78
CA GLY A 46 3.68 2.66 12.97
C GLY A 46 2.80 3.44 11.98
N THR A 47 3.10 4.73 11.84
CA THR A 47 2.43 5.67 10.93
C THR A 47 3.47 6.55 10.24
N LEU A 48 3.08 7.30 9.21
CA LEU A 48 3.90 8.33 8.56
C LEU A 48 3.96 9.65 9.37
N GLY A 49 3.74 9.58 10.68
CA GLY A 49 3.70 10.72 11.59
C GLY A 49 2.29 11.23 11.91
N GLY A 50 1.26 10.70 11.26
CA GLY A 50 -0.15 10.92 11.63
C GLY A 50 -0.66 9.96 12.71
N ASP A 51 -1.97 9.97 12.92
CA ASP A 51 -2.66 9.21 13.98
C ASP A 51 -3.14 7.82 13.55
N ARG A 52 -3.14 7.54 12.24
CA ARG A 52 -3.67 6.30 11.67
C ARG A 52 -2.80 5.64 10.59
N SER A 53 -2.85 4.31 10.53
CA SER A 53 -2.34 3.51 9.42
C SER A 53 -3.23 2.29 9.18
N TYR A 54 -3.38 1.92 7.90
CA TYR A 54 -4.11 0.73 7.45
C TYR A 54 -3.23 -0.06 6.51
N ALA A 55 -3.10 -1.35 6.77
CA ALA A 55 -2.41 -2.28 5.89
C ALA A 55 -3.44 -2.99 5.01
N ASN A 56 -3.17 -3.05 3.70
CA ASN A 56 -4.08 -3.66 2.72
C ASN A 56 -3.49 -4.92 2.08
N ALA A 57 -2.16 -5.00 1.93
CA ALA A 57 -1.50 -6.10 1.25
C ALA A 57 -0.16 -6.47 1.90
N ILE A 58 0.26 -7.72 1.70
CA ILE A 58 1.54 -8.28 2.16
C ILE A 58 2.10 -9.25 1.13
N ASN A 59 3.43 -9.28 0.97
CA ASN A 59 4.11 -10.29 0.14
C ASN A 59 4.85 -11.34 1.00
N ASP A 60 5.43 -12.35 0.35
CA ASP A 60 6.16 -13.45 1.02
C ASP A 60 7.42 -13.00 1.77
N ALA A 61 7.92 -11.79 1.49
CA ALA A 61 9.00 -11.17 2.24
C ALA A 61 8.51 -10.51 3.55
N GLY A 62 7.21 -10.53 3.83
CA GLY A 62 6.62 -9.81 4.96
C GLY A 62 6.64 -8.29 4.77
N GLN A 63 6.85 -7.79 3.54
CA GLN A 63 6.66 -6.37 3.25
C GLN A 63 5.17 -6.09 3.18
N VAL A 64 4.74 -5.00 3.79
CA VAL A 64 3.34 -4.60 3.89
C VAL A 64 3.13 -3.32 3.10
N ALA A 65 2.08 -3.27 2.29
CA ALA A 65 1.62 -2.07 1.61
C ALA A 65 0.25 -1.64 2.13
N GLY A 66 0.03 -0.33 2.18
CA GLY A 66 -1.20 0.26 2.71
C GLY A 66 -1.18 1.77 2.61
N TYR A 67 -1.85 2.46 3.53
CA TYR A 67 -1.84 3.92 3.62
C TYR A 67 -1.82 4.41 5.07
N SER A 68 -1.25 5.60 5.29
CA SER A 68 -1.11 6.17 6.61
C SER A 68 -1.23 7.69 6.58
N GLY A 69 -1.77 8.25 7.66
CA GLY A 69 -1.74 9.69 7.89
C GLY A 69 -0.30 10.18 8.06
N THR A 70 0.01 11.33 7.48
CA THR A 70 1.29 12.02 7.65
C THR A 70 1.22 13.07 8.76
N ALA A 71 2.37 13.53 9.24
CA ALA A 71 2.43 14.61 10.23
C ALA A 71 1.78 15.94 9.75
N ASN A 72 1.66 16.14 8.44
CA ASN A 72 1.07 17.33 7.84
C ASN A 72 -0.44 17.17 7.56
N GLY A 73 -1.06 16.07 7.99
CA GLY A 73 -2.49 15.81 7.81
C GLY A 73 -2.88 15.23 6.44
N GLN A 74 -1.91 14.88 5.59
CA GLN A 74 -2.17 14.15 4.34
C GLN A 74 -2.33 12.66 4.63
N THR A 75 -2.75 11.89 3.62
CA THR A 75 -2.78 10.42 3.71
C THR A 75 -2.07 9.84 2.51
N TYR A 76 -0.96 9.13 2.73
CA TYR A 76 -0.18 8.56 1.64
C TYR A 76 -0.04 7.05 1.76
N ALA A 77 0.08 6.43 0.59
CA ALA A 77 0.47 5.05 0.43
C ALA A 77 1.84 4.82 1.07
N PHE A 78 2.00 3.68 1.71
CA PHE A 78 3.29 3.26 2.27
C PHE A 78 3.66 1.85 1.85
N ILE A 79 4.94 1.55 1.97
CA ILE A 79 5.47 0.18 2.00
C ILE A 79 6.36 0.00 3.24
N THR A 80 6.44 -1.20 3.81
CA THR A 80 7.45 -1.53 4.81
C THR A 80 8.67 -2.23 4.22
N GLY A 81 9.77 -2.22 4.99
CA GLY A 81 10.85 -3.17 4.78
C GLY A 81 10.40 -4.62 5.06
N ARG A 82 11.35 -5.54 4.86
CA ARG A 82 11.16 -6.97 5.11
C ARG A 82 10.65 -7.19 6.54
N ASP A 83 9.76 -8.16 6.72
CA ASP A 83 9.17 -8.51 8.04
C ASP A 83 8.45 -7.33 8.73
N GLY A 84 7.87 -6.40 7.97
CA GLY A 84 7.16 -5.24 8.52
C GLY A 84 8.06 -4.13 9.08
N ILE A 85 9.39 -4.22 8.88
CA ILE A 85 10.34 -3.31 9.53
C ILE A 85 10.44 -1.99 8.79
N GLY A 86 10.08 -0.91 9.49
CA GLY A 86 10.19 0.47 9.01
C GLY A 86 9.12 0.81 7.98
N ILE A 87 8.50 1.98 8.12
CA ILE A 87 7.50 2.49 7.19
C ILE A 87 8.16 3.48 6.23
N THR A 88 7.92 3.30 4.94
CA THR A 88 8.43 4.16 3.87
C THR A 88 7.25 4.84 3.19
N ASP A 89 7.27 6.16 3.15
CA ASP A 89 6.31 6.98 2.42
C ASP A 89 6.52 6.80 0.91
N LEU A 90 5.46 6.44 0.17
CA LEU A 90 5.48 6.37 -1.29
C LEU A 90 5.08 7.71 -1.94
N GLY A 91 4.53 8.64 -1.17
CA GLY A 91 4.05 9.93 -1.65
C GLY A 91 2.80 9.80 -2.53
N SER A 92 2.67 10.73 -3.48
CA SER A 92 1.54 10.82 -4.40
C SER A 92 2.02 11.27 -5.78
N LEU A 93 1.13 11.22 -6.78
CA LEU A 93 1.27 11.83 -8.11
C LEU A 93 1.08 13.36 -8.10
N GLY A 94 1.40 14.01 -6.97
CA GLY A 94 1.33 15.45 -6.79
C GLY A 94 0.06 15.96 -6.10
N GLY A 95 -0.87 15.08 -5.71
CA GLY A 95 -2.00 15.40 -4.83
C GLY A 95 -1.71 15.18 -3.34
N ASP A 96 -2.74 15.22 -2.50
CA ASP A 96 -2.66 15.08 -1.04
C ASP A 96 -3.12 13.70 -0.52
N TYR A 97 -3.39 12.77 -1.45
CA TYR A 97 -3.92 11.46 -1.13
C TYR A 97 -3.37 10.35 -2.03
N SER A 98 -3.03 9.21 -1.44
CA SER A 98 -2.74 7.97 -2.17
C SER A 98 -2.99 6.73 -1.31
N VAL A 99 -3.32 5.62 -1.97
CA VAL A 99 -3.66 4.33 -1.34
C VAL A 99 -3.03 3.18 -2.11
N ALA A 100 -2.36 2.27 -1.42
CA ALA A 100 -1.88 1.01 -1.98
C ALA A 100 -2.85 -0.14 -1.71
N PHE A 101 -3.11 -0.97 -2.73
CA PHE A 101 -3.96 -2.16 -2.63
C PHE A 101 -3.24 -3.46 -2.98
N GLY A 102 -2.15 -3.41 -3.74
CA GLY A 102 -1.39 -4.59 -4.14
C GLY A 102 0.11 -4.44 -3.93
N ILE A 103 0.78 -5.54 -3.64
CA ILE A 103 2.23 -5.66 -3.60
C ILE A 103 2.65 -7.01 -4.19
N ASN A 104 3.68 -7.04 -5.03
CA ASN A 104 4.23 -8.29 -5.58
C ASN A 104 5.51 -8.76 -4.86
N GLY A 105 6.05 -9.91 -5.27
CA GLY A 105 7.24 -10.51 -4.65
C GLY A 105 8.52 -9.68 -4.70
N THR A 106 8.61 -8.69 -5.60
CA THR A 106 9.75 -7.77 -5.70
C THR A 106 9.56 -6.46 -4.91
N GLY A 107 8.40 -6.31 -4.25
CA GLY A 107 8.04 -5.10 -3.52
C GLY A 107 7.57 -3.95 -4.42
N GLN A 108 7.16 -4.22 -5.65
CA GLN A 108 6.40 -3.24 -6.44
C GLN A 108 4.99 -3.13 -5.85
N VAL A 109 4.51 -1.90 -5.74
CA VAL A 109 3.24 -1.55 -5.11
C VAL A 109 2.32 -0.93 -6.15
N ALA A 110 1.07 -1.37 -6.18
CA ALA A 110 0.03 -0.81 -7.02
C ALA A 110 -1.14 -0.29 -6.19
N GLY A 111 -1.77 0.78 -6.69
CA GLY A 111 -2.89 1.43 -6.03
C GLY A 111 -3.35 2.63 -6.83
N TRP A 112 -3.85 3.66 -6.16
CA TRP A 112 -4.19 4.93 -6.79
C TRP A 112 -3.68 6.13 -6.02
N SER A 113 -3.51 7.24 -6.72
CA SER A 113 -3.06 8.51 -6.16
C SER A 113 -3.82 9.67 -6.76
N ALA A 114 -4.15 10.65 -5.94
CA ALA A 114 -4.54 11.97 -6.41
C ALA A 114 -3.39 12.60 -7.23
N THR A 115 -3.74 13.27 -8.32
CA THR A 115 -2.78 13.93 -9.21
C THR A 115 -2.74 15.44 -8.95
N ALA A 116 -1.68 16.11 -9.39
CA ALA A 116 -1.57 17.57 -9.29
C ALA A 116 -2.62 18.35 -10.10
N ILE A 117 -3.22 17.74 -11.13
CA ILE A 117 -4.19 18.39 -12.02
C ILE A 117 -5.65 18.11 -11.62
N GLY A 118 -5.87 17.41 -10.49
CA GLY A 118 -7.17 16.90 -10.07
C GLY A 118 -7.45 15.50 -10.61
N GLY A 119 -8.39 14.78 -9.97
CA GLY A 119 -8.67 13.37 -10.27
C GLY A 119 -7.70 12.40 -9.57
N THR A 120 -7.89 11.11 -9.84
CA THR A 120 -7.09 10.03 -9.25
C THR A 120 -6.63 9.06 -10.33
N HIS A 121 -5.36 8.72 -10.35
CA HIS A 121 -4.83 7.74 -11.29
C HIS A 121 -4.27 6.53 -10.57
N ALA A 122 -4.38 5.37 -11.22
CA ALA A 122 -3.66 4.17 -10.87
C ALA A 122 -2.15 4.44 -10.91
N PHE A 123 -1.41 3.90 -9.94
CA PHE A 123 0.04 3.97 -9.93
C PHE A 123 0.66 2.57 -9.79
N ILE A 124 1.93 2.49 -10.19
CA ILE A 124 2.84 1.40 -9.85
C ILE A 124 4.17 1.98 -9.35
N THR A 125 4.83 1.30 -8.41
CA THR A 125 6.19 1.64 -8.00
C THR A 125 7.25 0.71 -8.61
N GLY A 126 8.50 1.17 -8.61
CA GLY A 126 9.64 0.27 -8.82
C GLY A 126 9.81 -0.72 -7.66
N PRO A 127 10.73 -1.69 -7.80
CA PRO A 127 11.02 -2.66 -6.74
C PRO A 127 11.28 -2.01 -5.39
N ASN A 128 10.80 -2.62 -4.31
CA ASN A 128 10.84 -2.08 -2.95
C ASN A 128 10.26 -0.65 -2.80
N GLY A 129 9.20 -0.33 -3.54
CA GLY A 129 8.57 0.99 -3.47
C GLY A 129 9.35 2.12 -4.14
N ALA A 130 10.33 1.81 -5.00
CA ALA A 130 11.19 2.81 -5.60
C ALA A 130 10.45 3.68 -6.62
N GLY A 131 10.05 4.89 -6.19
CA GLY A 131 9.40 5.89 -7.03
C GLY A 131 7.96 5.51 -7.40
N MET A 132 7.12 6.52 -7.62
CA MET A 132 5.73 6.32 -8.07
C MET A 132 5.63 6.66 -9.55
N THR A 133 5.09 5.73 -10.34
CA THR A 133 4.85 5.88 -11.78
C THR A 133 3.36 5.93 -12.02
N ASP A 134 2.91 6.94 -12.76
CA ASP A 134 1.52 7.08 -13.19
C ASP A 134 1.20 6.06 -14.29
N VAL A 135 0.19 5.21 -14.08
CA VAL A 135 -0.31 4.26 -15.09
C VAL A 135 -1.27 4.98 -16.06
N GLY A 136 -1.84 6.11 -15.64
CA GLY A 136 -2.77 6.92 -16.42
C GLY A 136 -4.21 6.39 -16.38
N SER A 137 -5.05 7.00 -17.21
CA SER A 137 -6.49 6.71 -17.34
C SER A 137 -6.83 6.43 -18.81
N LEU A 138 -7.91 5.69 -19.04
CA LEU A 138 -8.50 5.50 -20.38
C LEU A 138 -9.24 6.76 -20.85
N SER A 139 -9.45 7.74 -19.97
CA SER A 139 -9.99 9.05 -20.30
C SER A 139 -8.85 9.97 -20.76
N THR A 140 -9.07 10.64 -21.88
CA THR A 140 -8.21 11.69 -22.43
C THR A 140 -8.59 13.09 -21.88
N LEU A 141 -9.70 13.18 -21.16
CA LEU A 141 -10.12 14.42 -20.50
C LEU A 141 -9.24 14.73 -19.29
N SER A 142 -9.06 16.03 -18.99
CA SER A 142 -8.29 16.47 -17.84
C SER A 142 -8.89 15.96 -16.53
N GLY A 143 -8.06 15.39 -15.66
CA GLY A 143 -8.48 14.86 -14.36
C GLY A 143 -9.20 13.52 -14.45
N GLY A 144 -8.71 12.64 -15.33
CA GLY A 144 -9.19 11.27 -15.48
C GLY A 144 -9.18 10.48 -14.18
N HIS A 145 -9.86 9.33 -14.23
CA HIS A 145 -9.97 8.41 -13.11
C HIS A 145 -9.42 7.03 -13.49
N SER A 146 -8.60 6.47 -12.63
CA SER A 146 -8.25 5.06 -12.63
C SER A 146 -7.82 4.62 -11.23
N GLU A 147 -8.06 3.33 -10.95
CA GLU A 147 -7.62 2.67 -9.74
C GLU A 147 -7.04 1.31 -10.05
N ALA A 148 -5.93 0.95 -9.40
CA ALA A 148 -5.38 -0.39 -9.44
C ALA A 148 -5.77 -1.17 -8.19
N TYR A 149 -6.28 -2.39 -8.37
CA TYR A 149 -6.68 -3.28 -7.28
C TYR A 149 -5.73 -4.46 -7.08
N GLY A 150 -4.88 -4.75 -8.07
CA GLY A 150 -3.96 -5.87 -7.98
C GLY A 150 -2.74 -5.72 -8.87
N ILE A 151 -1.67 -6.41 -8.49
CA ILE A 151 -0.43 -6.53 -9.23
C ILE A 151 0.06 -7.97 -9.15
N ASN A 152 0.60 -8.52 -10.23
CA ASN A 152 1.23 -9.84 -10.24
C ASN A 152 2.77 -9.73 -10.20
N ASP A 153 3.46 -10.86 -10.09
CA ASP A 153 4.93 -10.91 -10.03
C ASP A 153 5.62 -10.52 -11.35
N ALA A 154 4.89 -10.45 -12.46
CA ALA A 154 5.39 -9.89 -13.71
C ALA A 154 5.27 -8.35 -13.75
N GLY A 155 4.77 -7.72 -12.69
CA GLY A 155 4.55 -6.28 -12.61
C GLY A 155 3.36 -5.79 -13.45
N GLN A 156 2.43 -6.67 -13.81
CA GLN A 156 1.21 -6.29 -14.51
C GLN A 156 0.16 -5.83 -13.50
N VAL A 157 -0.48 -4.71 -13.78
CA VAL A 157 -1.47 -4.08 -12.91
C VAL A 157 -2.86 -4.30 -13.47
N ALA A 158 -3.80 -4.71 -12.63
CA ALA A 158 -5.21 -4.86 -12.97
C ALA A 158 -6.06 -3.87 -12.16
N GLY A 159 -7.05 -3.28 -12.81
CA GLY A 159 -7.82 -2.18 -12.23
C GLY A 159 -9.00 -1.74 -13.09
N GLU A 160 -9.51 -0.55 -12.79
CA GLU A 160 -10.57 0.10 -13.54
C GLU A 160 -10.22 1.54 -13.91
N SER A 161 -10.84 2.04 -14.96
CA SER A 161 -10.65 3.41 -15.41
C SER A 161 -11.89 3.95 -16.12
N TYR A 162 -12.13 5.25 -16.00
CA TYR A 162 -13.16 5.92 -16.78
C TYR A 162 -12.69 6.14 -18.22
N THR A 163 -13.61 6.02 -19.16
CA THR A 163 -13.45 6.48 -20.54
C THR A 163 -13.97 7.92 -20.70
N ASP A 164 -13.76 8.53 -21.87
CA ASP A 164 -14.19 9.92 -22.16
C ASP A 164 -15.70 10.16 -21.98
N ASN A 165 -16.53 9.13 -22.07
CA ASN A 165 -17.98 9.23 -21.88
C ASN A 165 -18.41 8.97 -20.41
N GLY A 166 -17.46 8.80 -19.49
CA GLY A 166 -17.70 8.53 -18.07
C GLY A 166 -18.00 7.07 -17.72
N GLN A 167 -17.89 6.13 -18.66
CA GLN A 167 -18.08 4.71 -18.38
C GLN A 167 -16.83 4.09 -17.73
N THR A 168 -17.04 3.25 -16.71
CA THR A 168 -15.99 2.46 -16.06
C THR A 168 -15.66 1.20 -16.87
N HIS A 169 -14.39 1.05 -17.23
CA HIS A 169 -13.83 -0.10 -17.93
C HIS A 169 -12.73 -0.74 -17.10
N ALA A 170 -12.69 -2.07 -17.03
CA ALA A 170 -11.56 -2.79 -16.47
C ALA A 170 -10.34 -2.70 -17.41
N PHE A 171 -9.13 -2.68 -16.85
CA PHE A 171 -7.88 -2.74 -17.60
C PHE A 171 -6.90 -3.75 -17.00
N ILE A 172 -5.93 -4.17 -17.83
CA ILE A 172 -4.69 -4.79 -17.40
C ILE A 172 -3.52 -4.19 -18.18
N THR A 173 -2.40 -3.96 -17.52
CA THR A 173 -1.20 -3.37 -18.13
C THR A 173 -0.23 -4.41 -18.69
N GLY A 174 0.82 -3.91 -19.36
CA GLY A 174 2.02 -4.69 -19.60
C GLY A 174 2.86 -4.85 -18.33
N PRO A 175 3.99 -5.57 -18.41
CA PRO A 175 4.95 -5.64 -17.32
C PRO A 175 5.45 -4.26 -16.92
N ASN A 176 5.43 -3.96 -15.62
CA ASN A 176 5.86 -2.70 -14.99
C ASN A 176 4.97 -1.47 -15.26
N GLY A 177 3.68 -1.68 -15.54
CA GLY A 177 2.74 -0.62 -15.92
C GLY A 177 2.82 -0.31 -17.40
#